data_AF-A0A846N9A2-F1
#
_entry.id   AF-A0A846N9A2-F1
#
_cell.length_a   1.000
_cell.length_b   1.000
_cell.length_c   1.000
_cell.angle_alpha   90.00
_cell.angle_beta   90.00
_cell.angle_gamma   90.00
#
_symmetry.space_group_name_H-M   'P 1'
#
loop_
_entity.id
_entity.type
_entity.pdbx_description
1 polymer ?
#
loop_
_entity_poly.entity_id
_entity_poly.type
_entity_poly.pdbx_seq_one_letter_code
_entity_poly.pdbx_strand_id
1 'polypeptide(L)' 'TKPEEEDLLRDVLKVPVGIGTVNCGIPYIATGLIGSSSVAVTGSLTTGPELFMIGQALDVAD' A
#
# COMPACT_ATOMS: atom_id res chain seq x y z
N THR A 1 -5.17 -10.00 -5.91
CA THR A 1 -6.35 -10.05 -5.03
C THR A 1 -7.57 -10.07 -5.90
N LYS A 2 -8.56 -10.91 -5.57
CA LYS A 2 -9.83 -10.92 -6.32
C LYS A 2 -10.66 -9.70 -5.93
N PRO A 3 -11.51 -9.14 -6.82
CA PRO A 3 -12.33 -7.97 -6.49
C PRO A 3 -13.20 -8.18 -5.23
N GLU A 4 -13.75 -9.38 -5.05
CA GLU A 4 -14.54 -9.77 -3.88
C GLU A 4 -13.78 -9.66 -2.54
N GLU A 5 -12.46 -9.87 -2.56
CA GLU A 5 -11.62 -9.77 -1.35
C GLU A 5 -11.33 -8.32 -1.00
N GLU A 6 -11.17 -7.46 -2.01
CA GLU A 6 -10.96 -6.02 -1.81
C GLU A 6 -12.18 -5.37 -1.17
N ASP A 7 -13.38 -5.70 -1.66
CA ASP A 7 -14.65 -5.20 -1.11
C ASP A 7 -14.85 -5.67 0.34
N LEU A 8 -14.58 -6.95 0.62
CA LEU A 8 -14.65 -7.49 1.99
C LEU A 8 -13.69 -6.77 2.94
N LEU A 9 -12.45 -6.51 2.51
CA LEU A 9 -11.46 -5.81 3.34
C LEU A 9 -11.87 -4.37 3.62
N ARG A 10 -12.38 -3.65 2.60
CA ARG A 10 -12.92 -2.29 2.78
C ARG A 10 -14.10 -2.28 3.74
N ASP A 11 -15.02 -3.24 3.60
CA ASP A 11 -16.21 -3.35 4.42
C ASP A 11 -15.91 -3.71 5.88
N VAL A 12 -14.92 -4.56 6.14
CA VAL A 12 -14.57 -4.98 7.51
C VAL A 12 -13.67 -3.95 8.19
N LEU A 13 -12.63 -3.47 7.50
CA LEU A 13 -11.61 -2.61 8.10
C LEU A 13 -11.99 -1.13 8.08
N LYS A 14 -12.96 -0.73 7.25
CA LYS A 14 -13.43 0.66 7.10
C LYS A 14 -12.31 1.65 6.73
N VAL A 15 -11.34 1.19 5.94
CA VAL A 15 -10.21 1.98 5.43
C VAL A 15 -10.08 1.82 3.92
N PRO A 16 -9.42 2.77 3.22
CA PRO A 16 -9.04 2.57 1.82
C PRO A 16 -8.20 1.30 1.68
N VAL A 17 -8.49 0.53 0.63
CA VAL A 17 -7.70 -0.64 0.25
C VAL A 17 -7.18 -0.40 -1.16
N GLY A 18 -5.88 -0.53 -1.34
CA GLY A 18 -5.20 -0.43 -2.63
C GLY A 18 -4.44 -1.71 -2.96
N ILE A 19 -4.30 -2.00 -4.25
CA ILE A 19 -3.49 -3.10 -4.76
C ILE A 19 -2.19 -2.50 -5.31
N GLY A 20 -1.06 -3.09 -4.93
CA GLY A 20 0.25 -2.64 -5.38
C GLY A 20 1.37 -3.60 -5.03
N THR A 21 2.59 -3.16 -5.25
CA THR A 21 3.84 -3.86 -4.93
C THR A 21 4.79 -2.95 -4.19
N VAL A 22 5.87 -3.51 -3.65
CA VAL A 22 6.97 -2.78 -3.02
C VAL A 22 8.30 -3.29 -3.55
N ASN A 23 9.38 -2.53 -3.40
CA ASN A 23 10.74 -2.99 -3.74
C ASN A 23 10.89 -3.54 -5.17
N CYS A 24 10.35 -2.83 -6.18
CA CYS A 24 10.45 -3.22 -7.59
C CYS A 24 9.68 -4.50 -7.93
N GLY A 25 8.40 -4.55 -7.53
CA GLY A 25 7.47 -5.62 -7.93
C GLY A 25 7.32 -6.77 -6.93
N ILE A 26 7.88 -6.66 -5.72
CA ILE A 26 7.71 -7.68 -4.67
C ILE A 26 6.26 -7.59 -4.13
N PRO A 27 5.51 -8.71 -4.13
CA PRO A 27 4.10 -8.72 -3.68
C PRO A 27 3.96 -8.82 -2.15
N TYR A 28 5.06 -9.04 -1.42
CA TYR A 28 5.08 -9.15 0.04
C TYR A 28 5.18 -7.78 0.69
N ILE A 29 4.10 -6.99 0.65
CA ILE A 29 4.07 -5.60 1.13
C ILE A 29 4.68 -5.43 2.54
N ALA A 30 4.30 -6.30 3.48
CA ALA A 30 4.73 -6.20 4.88
C ALA A 30 6.25 -6.38 5.10
N THR A 31 7.01 -6.91 4.13
CA THR A 31 8.47 -7.06 4.28
C THR A 31 9.22 -5.78 3.90
N GLY A 32 8.59 -4.88 3.14
CA GLY A 32 9.23 -3.72 2.54
C GLY A 32 8.58 -2.38 2.85
N LEU A 33 7.47 -2.36 3.59
CA LEU A 33 6.70 -1.16 3.92
C LEU A 33 6.25 -1.19 5.38
N ILE A 34 6.50 -0.10 6.10
CA ILE A 34 5.91 0.20 7.41
C ILE A 34 5.18 1.53 7.27
N GLY A 35 3.89 1.54 7.55
CA GLY A 35 3.03 2.72 7.47
C GLY A 35 2.45 3.11 8.83
N SER A 36 2.21 4.40 8.99
CA SER A 36 1.41 5.00 10.06
C SER A 36 0.47 6.04 9.44
N SER A 37 -0.39 6.66 10.25
CA SER A 37 -1.37 7.68 9.84
C SER A 37 -0.75 8.99 9.33
N SER A 38 0.58 9.12 9.31
CA SER A 38 1.26 10.36 8.95
C SER A 38 2.52 10.13 8.12
N VAL A 39 3.00 8.90 8.01
CA VAL A 39 4.25 8.59 7.33
C VAL A 39 4.26 7.15 6.86
N ALA A 40 4.91 6.90 5.72
CA ALA A 40 5.25 5.58 5.24
C ALA A 40 6.78 5.48 5.03
N VAL A 41 7.36 4.38 5.48
CA VAL A 41 8.77 4.04 5.27
C VAL A 41 8.82 2.80 4.39
N THR A 42 9.48 2.92 3.23
CA THR A 42 9.62 1.83 2.27
C THR A 42 11.08 1.44 2.08
N GLY A 43 11.32 0.23 1.59
CA GLY A 43 12.66 -0.18 1.15
C GLY A 43 13.17 0.68 -0.01
N SER A 44 14.50 0.82 -0.10
CA SER A 44 15.18 1.73 -1.02
C SER A 44 15.02 1.37 -2.50
N LEU A 45 14.53 0.17 -2.82
CA LEU A 45 14.27 -0.30 -4.18
C LEU A 45 12.85 0.00 -4.65
N THR A 46 12.01 0.62 -3.80
CA THR A 46 10.63 0.97 -4.15
C THR A 46 10.65 2.09 -5.20
N THR A 47 9.91 1.88 -6.28
CA THR A 47 9.92 2.76 -7.45
C THR A 47 8.98 3.95 -7.28
N GLY A 48 9.16 5.01 -8.08
CA GLY A 48 8.28 6.19 -8.05
C GLY A 48 6.78 5.87 -8.19
N PRO A 49 6.36 5.03 -9.15
CA PRO A 49 4.96 4.60 -9.26
C PRO A 49 4.46 3.82 -8.03
N GLU A 50 5.29 2.95 -7.43
CA GLU A 50 4.95 2.25 -6.20
C GLU A 50 4.78 3.22 -5.02
N LEU A 51 5.68 4.19 -4.88
CA LEU A 51 5.60 5.25 -3.87
C LEU A 51 4.32 6.07 -4.03
N PHE A 52 3.94 6.42 -5.26
CA PHE A 52 2.70 7.13 -5.53
C PHE A 52 1.47 6.32 -5.09
N MET A 53 1.40 5.04 -5.45
CA MET A 53 0.29 4.17 -5.04
C MET A 53 0.23 3.99 -3.51
N ILE A 54 1.37 3.82 -2.85
CA ILE A 54 1.46 3.70 -1.38
C ILE A 54 1.01 5.01 -0.71
N GLY A 55 1.46 6.16 -1.24
CA GLY A 55 1.07 7.48 -0.77
C GLY A 55 -0.44 7.69 -0.81
N GLN A 56 -1.07 7.32 -1.92
CA GLN A 56 -2.53 7.38 -2.07
C GLN A 56 -3.27 6.38 -1.17
N ALA A 57 -2.74 5.17 -1.01
CA ALA A 57 -3.39 4.12 -0.21
C ALA A 57 -3.33 4.42 1.30
N LEU A 58 -2.26 5.07 1.76
CA LEU A 58 -2.05 5.40 3.17
C LEU A 58 -2.40 6.85 3.53
N ASP A 59 -2.72 7.68 2.55
CA ASP A 59 -3.03 9.11 2.73
C ASP A 59 -1.88 9.89 3.40
N VAL A 60 -0.64 9.63 2.94
CA VAL A 60 0.59 10.22 3.53
C VAL A 60 1.38 11.11 2.57
N ALA A 61 0.87 11.29 1.35
CA ALA A 61 1.47 12.16 0.35
C ALA A 61 0.38 13.04 -0.26
N ASP A 62 0.48 14.35 -0.01
CA ASP A 62 -0.24 15.40 -0.76
C ASP A 62 0.42 15.64 -2.12
#